data_AF-A0A087UQ46-F1
#
_entry.id   AF-A0A087UQ46-F1
#
_cell.length_a   1.000
_cell.length_b   1.000
_cell.length_c   1.000
_cell.angle_alpha   90.00
_cell.angle_beta   90.00
_cell.angle_gamma   90.00
#
_symmetry.space_group_name_H-M   'P 1'
#
loop_
_entity.id
_entity.type
_entity.pdbx_description
1 polymer ?
#
loop_
_entity_poly.entity_id
_entity_poly.type
_entity_poly.pdbx_seq_one_letter_code
_entity_poly.pdbx_strand_id
1 'polypeptide(L)'
;MSRRRNYDDDEDGHARKRRRLSAEPKEIEDRLESLIMRVGDKSTSSLESNLEGLAGVLEADLPTYKTKIMRILGECVTRLPEKTSIYTTLVGLLNVRNYNFGGEFVELLVKSLRESLKSRYFEDARVT
;
A
#
# COMPACT_ATOMS: atom_id res chain seq x y z
N MET A 1 63.69 -17.12 25.09
CA MET A 1 62.25 -16.93 24.80
C MET A 1 61.85 -15.63 25.50
N SER A 2 61.18 -14.63 24.94
CA SER A 2 60.37 -14.51 23.73
C SER A 2 60.53 -13.09 23.17
N ARG A 3 60.55 -12.96 21.84
CA ARG A 3 60.84 -11.74 21.08
C ARG A 3 59.58 -10.86 20.97
N ARG A 4 59.79 -9.56 21.18
CA ARG A 4 59.21 -8.38 20.51
C ARG A 4 57.77 -8.47 19.99
N ARG A 5 56.90 -7.61 20.55
CA ARG A 5 55.70 -7.06 19.90
C ARG A 5 56.10 -6.46 18.54
N ASN A 6 55.39 -6.85 17.48
CA ASN A 6 55.26 -6.06 16.26
C ASN A 6 53.77 -5.88 16.00
N TYR A 7 53.37 -4.61 15.84
CA TYR A 7 52.07 -4.19 15.30
C TYR A 7 51.85 -4.88 13.94
N ASP A 8 50.65 -5.40 13.71
CA ASP A 8 50.06 -5.35 12.37
C ASP A 8 48.59 -4.95 12.52
N ASP A 9 48.29 -3.89 11.77
CA ASP A 9 47.08 -3.12 11.68
C ASP A 9 46.34 -3.65 10.46
N ASP A 10 45.55 -4.71 10.63
CA ASP A 10 44.69 -5.23 9.54
C ASP A 10 43.22 -4.91 9.83
N GLU A 11 42.89 -3.77 9.27
CA GLU A 11 41.62 -3.16 8.94
C GLU A 11 40.64 -4.15 8.26
N ASP A 12 40.00 -5.06 9.01
CA ASP A 12 38.81 -5.77 8.52
C ASP A 12 37.53 -5.12 9.06
N GLY A 13 37.33 -3.89 8.58
CA GLY A 13 36.06 -3.20 8.57
C GLY A 13 35.05 -3.90 7.66
N HIS A 14 34.59 -5.09 8.04
CA HIS A 14 33.32 -5.65 7.57
C HIS A 14 32.16 -4.86 8.18
N ALA A 15 32.11 -3.58 7.81
CA ALA A 15 30.88 -2.81 7.80
C ALA A 15 29.91 -3.63 6.95
N ARG A 16 29.03 -4.36 7.65
CA ARG A 16 27.85 -5.03 7.10
C ARG A 16 27.05 -3.95 6.40
N LYS A 17 27.41 -3.69 5.15
CA LYS A 17 26.63 -3.03 4.14
C LYS A 17 25.40 -3.90 4.07
N ARG A 18 24.37 -3.54 4.85
CA ARG A 18 23.01 -4.06 4.75
C ARG A 18 22.66 -3.84 3.29
N ARG A 19 22.97 -4.84 2.48
CA ARG A 19 22.52 -4.97 1.11
C ARG A 19 21.02 -4.87 1.29
N ARG A 20 20.43 -3.75 0.89
CA ARG A 20 18.98 -3.66 0.70
C ARG A 20 18.70 -4.79 -0.28
N LEU A 21 18.31 -5.95 0.26
CA LEU A 21 17.66 -6.98 -0.51
C LEU A 21 16.43 -6.25 -1.03
N SER A 22 16.47 -5.88 -2.31
CA SER A 22 15.32 -5.36 -3.01
C SER A 22 14.22 -6.39 -2.79
N ALA A 23 13.20 -6.01 -2.03
CA ALA A 23 12.05 -6.88 -1.80
C ALA A 23 11.55 -7.38 -3.15
N GLU A 24 11.22 -8.66 -3.22
CA GLU A 24 10.67 -9.20 -4.45
C GLU A 24 9.35 -8.50 -4.78
N PRO A 25 8.98 -8.31 -6.07
CA PRO A 25 7.76 -7.58 -6.44
C PRO A 25 6.52 -8.08 -5.70
N LYS A 26 6.42 -9.39 -5.47
CA LYS A 26 5.33 -10.02 -4.71
C LYS A 26 5.31 -9.60 -3.24
N GLU A 27 6.46 -9.48 -2.58
CA GLU A 27 6.52 -9.04 -1.19
C GLU A 27 6.04 -7.60 -1.03
N ILE A 28 6.30 -6.76 -2.03
CA ILE A 28 5.82 -5.37 -2.06
C ILE A 28 4.30 -5.35 -2.22
N GLU A 29 3.76 -6.15 -3.15
CA GLU A 29 2.31 -6.28 -3.32
C GLU A 29 1.60 -6.75 -2.05
N ASP A 30 2.13 -7.78 -1.38
CA ASP A 30 1.59 -8.31 -0.13
C ASP A 30 1.64 -7.26 0.98
N ARG A 31 2.71 -6.47 1.02
CA ARG A 31 2.85 -5.35 1.97
C ARG A 31 1.84 -4.24 1.70
N LEU A 32 1.63 -3.85 0.44
CA LEU A 32 0.64 -2.85 0.05
C LEU A 32 -0.77 -3.29 0.46
N GLU A 33 -1.09 -4.56 0.20
CA GLU A 33 -2.37 -5.14 0.59
C GLU A 33 -2.58 -5.12 2.11
N SER A 34 -1.56 -5.52 2.87
CA SER A 34 -1.61 -5.47 4.34
C SER A 34 -1.83 -4.05 4.88
N LEU A 35 -1.13 -3.05 4.31
CA LEU A 35 -1.27 -1.66 4.73
C LEU A 35 -2.67 -1.11 4.45
N ILE A 36 -3.22 -1.38 3.26
CA ILE A 36 -4.56 -0.93 2.88
C ILE A 36 -5.63 -1.61 3.74
N MET A 37 -5.54 -2.92 3.98
CA MET A 37 -6.56 -3.64 4.76
C MET A 37 -6.59 -3.22 6.24
N ARG A 38 -5.43 -2.88 6.81
CA ARG A 38 -5.26 -2.55 8.24
C ARG A 38 -5.50 -1.09 8.59
N VAL A 39 -5.63 -0.20 7.60
CA VAL A 39 -5.98 1.20 7.89
C VAL A 39 -7.35 1.25 8.58
N GLY A 40 -7.47 2.08 9.62
CA GLY A 40 -8.65 2.11 10.49
C GLY A 40 -8.60 1.19 11.71
N ASP A 41 -7.65 0.26 11.78
CA ASP A 41 -7.48 -0.57 12.97
C ASP A 41 -6.87 0.23 14.12
N LYS A 42 -6.92 -0.34 15.33
CA LYS A 42 -6.36 0.28 16.53
C LYS A 42 -4.88 0.62 16.32
N SER A 43 -4.55 1.90 16.48
CA SER A 43 -3.20 2.45 16.31
C SER A 43 -2.86 3.40 17.46
N THR A 44 -1.57 3.65 17.65
CA THR A 44 -1.06 4.68 18.56
C THR A 44 -1.15 6.08 17.97
N SER A 45 -1.21 6.17 16.64
CA SER A 45 -1.34 7.42 15.88
C SER A 45 -2.79 7.67 15.47
N SER A 46 -3.13 8.93 15.21
CA SER A 46 -4.49 9.31 14.75
C SER A 46 -4.82 8.70 13.39
N LEU A 47 -6.12 8.52 13.10
CA LEU A 47 -6.57 7.97 11.84
C LEU A 47 -6.18 8.87 10.65
N GLU A 48 -6.27 10.18 10.84
CA GLU A 48 -5.88 11.19 9.84
C GLU A 48 -4.40 11.07 9.49
N SER A 49 -3.53 10.96 10.50
CA SER A 49 -2.09 10.79 10.27
C SER A 49 -1.79 9.47 9.56
N ASN A 50 -2.52 8.39 9.87
CA ASN A 50 -2.34 7.10 9.21
C ASN A 50 -2.79 7.15 7.74
N LEU A 51 -3.93 7.82 7.46
CA LEU A 51 -4.46 8.00 6.11
C LEU A 51 -3.53 8.86 5.24
N GLU A 52 -3.06 9.98 5.77
CA GLU A 52 -2.14 10.87 5.07
C GLU A 52 -0.81 10.18 4.76
N GLY A 53 -0.26 9.45 5.75
CA GLY A 53 0.96 8.67 5.57
C GLY A 53 0.79 7.55 4.54
N LEU A 54 -0.33 6.81 4.59
CA LEU A 54 -0.61 5.75 3.63
C LEU A 54 -0.81 6.31 2.21
N ALA A 55 -1.51 7.44 2.06
CA ALA A 55 -1.68 8.10 0.76
C ALA A 55 -0.33 8.44 0.12
N GLY A 56 0.62 8.96 0.90
CA GLY A 56 1.98 9.24 0.42
C GLY A 56 2.75 7.98 0.01
N VAL A 57 2.60 6.87 0.75
CA VAL A 57 3.21 5.58 0.39
C VAL A 57 2.63 5.06 -0.92
N LEU A 58 1.30 5.03 -1.04
CA LEU A 58 0.62 4.52 -2.23
C LEU A 58 0.94 5.38 -3.46
N GLU A 59 0.96 6.70 -3.33
CA GLU A 59 1.35 7.62 -4.41
C GLU A 59 2.75 7.30 -4.96
N ALA A 60 3.73 7.06 -4.09
CA ALA A 60 5.09 6.72 -4.49
C ALA A 60 5.17 5.39 -5.26
N ASP A 61 4.28 4.45 -4.94
CA ASP A 61 4.23 3.12 -5.56
C ASP A 61 3.28 3.05 -6.79
N LEU A 62 2.47 4.08 -7.06
CA LEU A 62 1.58 4.13 -8.23
C LEU A 62 2.30 3.86 -9.57
N PRO A 63 3.49 4.42 -9.88
CA PRO A 63 4.13 4.21 -11.18
C PRO A 63 4.38 2.75 -11.52
N THR A 64 4.53 1.89 -10.52
CA THR A 64 4.83 0.46 -10.70
C THR A 64 3.64 -0.43 -10.37
N TYR A 65 2.85 -0.07 -9.35
CA TYR A 65 1.82 -0.96 -8.77
C TYR A 65 0.38 -0.43 -8.91
N LYS A 66 0.13 0.60 -9.74
CA LYS A 66 -1.21 1.20 -9.93
C LYS A 66 -2.34 0.18 -10.03
N THR A 67 -2.22 -0.79 -10.93
CA THR A 67 -3.26 -1.81 -11.17
C THR A 67 -3.55 -2.65 -9.94
N LYS A 68 -2.52 -3.05 -9.19
CA LYS A 68 -2.67 -3.85 -7.96
C LYS A 68 -3.30 -3.01 -6.84
N ILE A 69 -2.88 -1.75 -6.68
CA ILE A 69 -3.45 -0.80 -5.71
C ILE A 69 -4.94 -0.57 -6.00
N MET A 70 -5.30 -0.29 -7.27
CA MET A 70 -6.69 -0.12 -7.68
C MET A 70 -7.54 -1.36 -7.38
N ARG A 71 -7.01 -2.56 -7.67
CA ARG A 71 -7.71 -3.82 -7.38
C ARG A 71 -7.96 -4.00 -5.88
N ILE A 72 -6.94 -3.81 -5.05
CA ILE A 72 -7.07 -3.94 -3.60
C ILE A 72 -8.12 -2.96 -3.06
N LEU A 73 -8.05 -1.68 -3.46
CA LEU A 73 -9.02 -0.67 -3.02
C LEU A 73 -10.45 -0.98 -3.46
N GLY A 74 -10.65 -1.44 -4.71
CA GLY A 74 -11.97 -1.85 -5.20
C GLY A 74 -12.53 -3.06 -4.45
N GLU A 75 -11.69 -4.04 -4.12
CA GLU A 75 -12.08 -5.18 -3.29
C GLU A 75 -12.40 -4.76 -1.84
N CYS A 76 -11.66 -3.81 -1.28
CA CYS A 76 -11.90 -3.31 0.07
C CYS A 76 -13.28 -2.64 0.21
N VAL A 77 -13.68 -1.80 -0.76
CA VAL A 77 -14.97 -1.09 -0.75
C VAL A 77 -16.14 -2.07 -0.72
N THR A 78 -16.04 -3.18 -1.45
CA THR A 78 -17.11 -4.19 -1.54
C THR A 78 -17.11 -5.18 -0.37
N ARG A 79 -15.93 -5.59 0.11
CA ARG A 79 -15.80 -6.62 1.15
C ARG A 79 -15.82 -6.09 2.58
N LEU A 80 -15.49 -4.82 2.78
CA LEU A 80 -15.39 -4.18 4.11
C LEU A 80 -16.24 -2.91 4.17
N PRO A 81 -17.57 -3.00 4.00
CA PRO A 81 -18.45 -1.83 3.97
C PRO A 81 -18.45 -1.04 5.29
N GLU A 82 -18.08 -1.66 6.41
CA GLU A 82 -17.91 -1.00 7.70
C GLU A 82 -16.75 0.02 7.72
N LYS A 83 -15.81 -0.08 6.77
CA LYS A 83 -14.67 0.84 6.59
C LYS A 83 -14.83 1.77 5.38
N THR A 84 -16.02 1.85 4.76
CA THR A 84 -16.23 2.64 3.54
C THR A 84 -15.78 4.11 3.65
N SER A 85 -16.06 4.78 4.76
CA SER A 85 -15.65 6.18 4.98
C SER A 85 -14.12 6.35 5.02
N ILE A 86 -13.40 5.33 5.47
CA ILE A 86 -11.93 5.30 5.53
C ILE A 86 -11.37 5.17 4.10
N TYR A 87 -11.88 4.20 3.33
CA TYR A 87 -11.41 3.98 1.95
C TYR A 87 -11.78 5.12 1.01
N THR A 88 -12.96 5.70 1.14
CA THR A 88 -13.35 6.89 0.36
C THR A 88 -12.46 8.10 0.67
N THR A 89 -12.10 8.32 1.94
CA THR A 89 -11.15 9.37 2.32
C THR A 89 -9.77 9.10 1.72
N LEU A 90 -9.26 7.87 1.82
CA LEU A 90 -7.96 7.49 1.24
C LEU A 90 -7.91 7.71 -0.28
N VAL A 91 -8.96 7.31 -1.00
CA VAL A 91 -9.10 7.55 -2.44
C VAL A 91 -9.17 9.05 -2.74
N GLY A 92 -9.87 9.83 -1.91
CA GLY A 92 -9.92 11.28 -2.01
C GLY A 92 -8.53 11.93 -1.90
N LEU A 93 -7.73 11.52 -0.92
CA LEU A 93 -6.34 11.98 -0.75
C LEU A 93 -5.47 11.60 -1.97
N LEU A 94 -5.63 10.37 -2.49
CA LEU A 94 -4.93 9.94 -3.70
C LEU A 94 -5.35 10.73 -4.93
N ASN A 95 -6.63 11.08 -5.06
CA ASN A 95 -7.13 11.90 -6.16
C ASN A 95 -6.55 13.32 -6.15
N VAL A 96 -6.38 13.93 -4.97
CA VAL A 96 -5.72 15.24 -4.84
C VAL A 96 -4.26 15.18 -5.32
N ARG A 97 -3.57 14.08 -5.04
CA ARG A 97 -2.17 13.85 -5.42
C ARG A 97 -2.01 13.45 -6.89
N ASN A 98 -2.95 12.66 -7.41
CA ASN A 98 -2.96 12.17 -8.78
C ASN A 98 -4.40 12.10 -9.32
N TYR A 99 -4.81 13.16 -10.03
CA TYR A 99 -6.17 13.28 -10.57
C TYR A 99 -6.52 12.16 -11.56
N ASN A 100 -5.55 11.72 -12.38
CA ASN A 100 -5.77 10.64 -13.34
C ASN A 100 -6.09 9.32 -12.62
N PHE A 101 -5.38 9.03 -11.53
CA PHE A 101 -5.69 7.86 -10.70
C PHE A 101 -7.14 7.90 -10.19
N GLY A 102 -7.60 9.06 -9.70
CA GLY A 102 -8.97 9.21 -9.22
C GLY A 102 -10.01 8.94 -10.32
N GLY A 103 -9.79 9.47 -11.52
CA GLY A 103 -10.64 9.21 -12.69
C GLY A 103 -10.69 7.72 -13.05
N GLU A 104 -9.53 7.08 -13.20
CA GLU A 104 -9.43 5.65 -13.49
C GLU A 104 -10.08 4.78 -12.40
N PHE A 105 -9.99 5.18 -11.14
CA PHE A 105 -10.61 4.46 -10.02
C PHE A 105 -12.14 4.56 -10.05
N VAL A 106 -12.71 5.72 -10.36
CA VAL A 106 -14.16 5.86 -10.54
C VAL A 106 -14.65 5.03 -11.73
N GLU A 107 -13.90 5.01 -12.84
CA GLU A 107 -14.22 4.16 -13.99
C GLU A 107 -14.23 2.67 -13.61
N LEU A 108 -13.28 2.23 -12.80
CA LEU A 108 -13.24 0.87 -12.25
C LEU A 108 -14.50 0.57 -11.42
N LEU A 109 -14.90 1.47 -10.52
CA LEU A 109 -16.10 1.28 -9.68
C LEU A 109 -17.37 1.22 -10.52
N VAL A 110 -17.53 2.12 -11.51
CA VAL A 110 -18.69 2.10 -12.42
C VAL A 110 -18.73 0.81 -13.23
N LYS A 111 -17.58 0.30 -13.67
CA LYS A 111 -17.49 -0.99 -14.37
C LYS A 111 -17.91 -2.14 -13.44
N SER A 112 -17.38 -2.17 -12.22
CA SER A 112 -17.72 -3.16 -11.19
C SER A 112 -19.23 -3.16 -10.89
N LEU A 113 -19.82 -1.98 -10.68
CA LEU A 113 -21.26 -1.82 -10.46
C LEU A 113 -22.08 -2.42 -11.61
N ARG A 114 -21.71 -2.12 -12.86
CA ARG A 114 -22.39 -2.67 -14.05
C ARG A 114 -22.28 -4.19 -14.12
N GLU A 115 -21.15 -4.76 -13.74
CA GLU A 115 -20.93 -6.21 -13.72
C GLU A 115 -21.74 -6.89 -12.61
N SER A 116 -21.79 -6.32 -11.41
CA SER A 116 -22.60 -6.80 -10.29
C SER A 116 -24.10 -6.79 -10.65
N LEU A 117 -24.60 -5.71 -11.26
CA LEU A 117 -25.98 -5.62 -11.72
C LEU A 117 -26.33 -6.66 -12.78
N LYS A 118 -25.45 -6.87 -13.77
CA LYS A 118 -25.63 -7.91 -14.80
C LYS A 118 -25.66 -9.31 -14.21
N SER A 119 -24.85 -9.54 -13.18
CA SER A 119 -24.71 -10.83 -12.49
C SER A 119 -25.78 -11.05 -11.41
N ARG A 120 -26.68 -10.07 -11.19
CA ARG A 120 -27.70 -10.07 -10.13
C ARG A 120 -27.14 -10.09 -8.70
N TYR A 121 -25.90 -9.64 -8.52
CA TYR A 121 -25.28 -9.42 -7.21
C TYR A 121 -25.67 -8.04 -6.67
N PHE A 122 -26.94 -7.90 -6.30
CA PHE A 122 -27.51 -6.60 -5.90
C PHE A 122 -26.96 -6.09 -4.57
N GLU A 123 -26.61 -6.98 -3.65
CA GLU A 123 -26.00 -6.60 -2.37
C GLU A 123 -24.60 -6.01 -2.59
N ASP A 124 -23.78 -6.65 -3.42
CA ASP A 124 -22.46 -6.13 -3.80
C ASP A 124 -22.57 -4.83 -4.59
N ALA A 125 -23.55 -4.74 -5.50
CA ALA A 125 -23.84 -3.52 -6.25
C ALA A 125 -24.26 -2.35 -5.35
N ARG A 126 -24.92 -2.60 -4.21
CA ARG A 126 -25.33 -1.54 -3.28
C ARG A 126 -24.15 -0.87 -2.58
N VAL A 127 -23.07 -1.62 -2.36
CA VAL A 127 -21.89 -1.15 -1.62
C VAL A 127 -20.74 -0.70 -2.53
N THR A 128 -20.83 -0.96 -3.84
CA THR A 128 -19.88 -0.52 -4.87
C THR A 128 -20.11 0.94 -5.24
#